data_AF-A0A7J3BGW7-F1
#
_entry.id   AF-A0A7J3BGW7-F1
#
_cell.length_a   1.000
_cell.length_b   1.000
_cell.length_c   1.000
_cell.angle_alpha   90.00
_cell.angle_beta   90.00
_cell.angle_gamma   90.00
#
_symmetry.space_group_name_H-M   'P 1'
#
loop_
_entity.id
_entity.type
_entity.pdbx_description
1 polymer ?
#
loop_
_entity_poly.entity_id
_entity_poly.type
_entity_poly.pdbx_seq_one_letter_code
_entity_poly.pdbx_strand_id
1 'polypeptide(L)'
;MLYSFKKYLENTLSWYGVYWEETRLYSRKCSLCGSKMMLVEKTRRKRVMECAKCRFKEDRDTIPLHWALKHLSTLKDEASTKGNSDIC
;
A
#
# COMPACT_ATOMS: atom_id res chain seq x y z
N MET A 1 12.25 17.02 1.24
CA MET A 1 13.24 17.09 0.15
C MET A 1 13.19 15.78 -0.65
N LEU A 2 12.14 15.56 -1.44
CA LEU A 2 11.97 14.38 -2.32
C LEU A 2 11.30 14.75 -3.67
N TYR A 3 11.06 16.04 -3.91
CA TYR A 3 10.30 16.50 -5.07
C TYR A 3 11.04 16.29 -6.40
N SER A 4 12.38 16.36 -6.35
CA SER A 4 13.25 16.04 -7.49
C SER A 4 13.19 14.55 -7.85
N PHE A 5 13.18 13.67 -6.86
CA PHE A 5 13.05 12.22 -7.08
C PHE A 5 11.69 11.87 -7.71
N LYS A 6 10.60 12.45 -7.19
CA LYS A 6 9.26 12.25 -7.75
C LYS A 6 9.20 12.64 -9.23
N LYS A 7 9.66 13.85 -9.58
CA LYS A 7 9.67 14.32 -10.98
C LYS A 7 10.50 13.43 -11.89
N TYR A 8 11.67 13.00 -11.43
CA TYR A 8 12.53 12.11 -12.21
C TYR A 8 11.86 10.75 -12.46
N LEU A 9 11.20 10.19 -11.44
CA LEU A 9 10.46 8.94 -11.55
C LEU A 9 9.26 9.08 -12.50
N GLU A 10 8.45 10.13 -12.35
CA GLU A 10 7.30 10.41 -13.22
C GLU A 10 7.71 10.54 -14.69
N ASN A 11 8.80 11.29 -14.96
CA ASN A 11 9.31 11.41 -16.32
C ASN A 11 9.72 10.05 -16.89
N THR A 12 10.47 9.26 -16.11
CA THR A 12 10.92 7.94 -16.55
C THR A 12 9.74 7.00 -16.82
N LEU A 13 8.74 6.97 -15.94
CA LEU A 13 7.56 6.12 -16.12
C LEU A 13 6.70 6.55 -17.31
N SER A 14 6.60 7.86 -17.56
CA SER A 14 5.89 8.41 -18.72
C SER A 14 6.50 7.94 -20.04
N TRP A 15 7.83 7.82 -20.12
CA TRP A 15 8.52 7.26 -21.29
C TRP A 15 8.13 5.81 -21.58
N TYR A 16 7.85 5.01 -20.55
CA TYR A 16 7.40 3.63 -20.69
C TYR A 16 5.87 3.49 -20.78
N GLY A 17 5.11 4.59 -20.74
CA GLY A 17 3.65 4.57 -20.74
C GLY A 17 3.02 3.94 -19.48
N VAL A 18 3.74 3.93 -18.36
CA VAL A 18 3.26 3.35 -17.09
C VAL A 18 2.51 4.41 -16.29
N TYR A 19 1.25 4.13 -15.97
CA TYR A 19 0.45 4.98 -15.09
C TYR A 19 0.95 4.90 -13.64
N TRP A 20 1.13 6.06 -13.01
CA TRP A 20 1.64 6.19 -11.64
C TRP A 20 0.69 7.02 -10.77
N GLU A 21 0.43 6.55 -9.57
CA GLU A 21 -0.33 7.27 -8.55
C GLU A 21 0.41 7.25 -7.20
N GLU A 22 0.46 8.38 -6.50
CA GLU A 22 1.08 8.50 -5.18
C GLU A 22 0.02 8.53 -4.08
N THR A 23 -0.20 7.40 -3.42
CA THR A 23 -1.08 7.29 -2.24
C THR A 23 -0.29 7.11 -0.94
N ARG A 24 -0.71 7.81 0.13
CA ARG A 24 -0.14 7.58 1.46
C ARG A 24 -0.75 6.35 2.12
N LEU A 25 0.10 5.37 2.40
CA LEU A 25 -0.29 4.14 3.09
C LEU A 25 0.06 4.19 4.59
N TYR A 26 -0.75 3.51 5.40
CA TYR A 26 -0.59 3.52 6.86
C TYR A 26 0.41 2.45 7.32
N SER A 27 1.41 2.86 8.11
CA SER A 27 2.38 1.93 8.74
C SER A 27 2.02 1.52 10.18
N ARG A 28 0.93 2.06 10.74
CA ARG A 28 0.48 1.79 12.13
C ARG A 28 -0.97 1.28 12.23
N LYS A 29 -1.66 1.13 11.08
CA LYS A 29 -3.01 0.57 11.01
C LYS A 29 -2.91 -0.80 10.34
N CYS A 30 -3.58 -1.79 10.90
CA CYS A 30 -3.62 -3.13 10.34
C CYS A 30 -4.38 -3.11 8.99
N SER A 31 -3.77 -3.69 7.96
CA SER A 31 -4.38 -3.83 6.62
C SER A 31 -5.62 -4.72 6.63
N LEU A 32 -5.69 -5.69 7.55
CA LEU A 32 -6.80 -6.64 7.65
C LEU A 32 -8.01 -6.02 8.35
N CYS A 33 -7.83 -5.54 9.58
CA CYS A 33 -8.94 -5.12 10.45
C CYS A 33 -9.03 -3.60 10.71
N GLY A 34 -8.11 -2.80 10.17
CA GLY A 34 -8.07 -1.34 10.36
C GLY A 34 -7.68 -0.86 11.77
N SER A 35 -7.48 -1.78 12.72
CA SER A 35 -7.14 -1.44 14.12
C SER A 35 -5.70 -0.96 14.25
N LYS A 36 -5.41 -0.21 15.32
CA LYS A 36 -4.06 0.28 15.63
C LYS A 36 -3.13 -0.90 15.95
N MET A 37 -1.91 -0.84 15.43
CA MET A 37 -0.86 -1.83 15.69
C MET A 37 0.08 -1.34 16.80
N MET A 38 0.55 -2.29 17.60
CA MET A 38 1.46 -2.08 18.72
C MET A 38 2.85 -2.58 18.35
N LEU A 39 3.89 -1.87 18.77
CA LEU A 39 5.27 -2.31 18.55
C LEU A 39 5.59 -3.40 19.58
N VAL A 40 5.91 -4.60 19.11
CA VAL A 40 6.21 -5.76 19.98
C VAL A 40 7.71 -5.99 20.06
N GLU A 41 8.43 -5.79 18.95
CA GLU A 41 9.86 -6.03 18.90
C GLU A 41 10.58 -4.90 18.16
N LYS A 42 11.69 -4.45 18.74
CA LYS A 42 12.54 -3.43 18.13
C LYS A 42 14.00 -3.88 18.20
N THR A 43 14.52 -4.31 17.06
CA THR A 43 15.95 -4.56 16.88
C THR A 43 16.56 -3.44 16.03
N ARG A 44 17.89 -3.44 15.85
CA ARG A 44 18.57 -2.49 14.94
C ARG A 44 18.13 -2.64 13.48
N ARG A 45 17.65 -3.83 13.09
CA ARG A 45 17.33 -4.16 11.69
C ARG A 45 15.84 -4.31 11.41
N LYS A 46 15.02 -4.60 12.42
CA LYS A 46 13.59 -4.90 12.24
C LYS A 46 12.75 -4.27 13.34
N ARG A 47 11.56 -3.84 12.95
CA ARG A 47 10.56 -3.26 13.86
C ARG A 47 9.27 -4.03 13.69
N VAL A 48 9.05 -5.04 14.52
CA VAL A 48 7.89 -5.91 14.37
C VAL A 48 6.70 -5.32 15.12
N MET A 49 5.61 -5.13 14.38
CA MET A 49 4.36 -4.61 14.88
C MET A 49 3.33 -5.75 14.94
N GLU A 50 2.51 -5.77 15.98
CA GLU A 50 1.42 -6.72 16.13
C GLU A 50 0.08 -5.98 16.30
N CYS A 51 -0.97 -6.50 15.67
CA CYS A 51 -2.31 -5.99 15.86
C CYS A 51 -2.97 -6.58 17.11
N ALA A 52 -3.47 -5.71 17.99
CA ALA A 52 -4.15 -6.14 19.23
C ALA A 52 -5.44 -6.96 19.00
N LYS A 53 -6.11 -6.78 17.85
CA LYS A 53 -7.41 -7.43 17.57
C LYS A 53 -7.28 -8.74 16.82
N CYS A 54 -6.55 -8.75 15.70
CA CYS A 54 -6.41 -9.92 14.84
C CYS A 54 -5.10 -10.70 15.02
N ARG A 55 -4.21 -10.26 15.94
CA ARG A 55 -2.89 -10.86 16.22
C ARG A 55 -1.96 -10.95 14.99
N PHE A 56 -2.25 -10.18 13.95
CA PHE A 56 -1.38 -10.07 12.78
C PHE A 56 -0.05 -9.42 13.17
N LYS A 57 1.07 -10.11 12.93
CA LYS A 57 2.43 -9.70 13.30
C LYS A 57 3.27 -9.58 12.05
N GLU A 58 3.87 -8.42 11.82
CA GLU A 58 4.70 -8.17 10.64
C GLU A 58 5.69 -7.01 10.85
N ASP A 59 6.74 -6.92 10.02
CA ASP A 59 7.63 -5.75 10.07
C ASP A 59 6.89 -4.46 9.66
N ARG A 60 7.15 -3.37 10.41
CA ARG A 60 6.63 -2.03 10.16
C ARG A 60 6.79 -1.59 8.71
N ASP A 61 7.92 -1.93 8.09
CA ASP A 61 8.24 -1.49 6.74
C ASP A 61 7.49 -2.32 5.67
N THR A 62 7.00 -3.52 6.01
CA THR A 62 6.19 -4.39 5.14
C THR A 62 4.68 -4.08 5.25
N ILE A 63 4.20 -3.54 6.38
CA ILE A 63 2.77 -3.23 6.58
C ILE A 63 2.16 -2.35 5.46
N PRO A 64 2.81 -1.27 4.98
CA PRO A 64 2.32 -0.50 3.84
C PRO A 64 2.14 -1.34 2.57
N LEU A 65 2.97 -2.35 2.32
CA LEU A 65 2.85 -3.21 1.13
C LEU A 65 1.56 -4.03 1.16
N HIS A 66 1.15 -4.53 2.33
CA HIS A 66 -0.13 -5.21 2.48
C HIS A 66 -1.32 -4.29 2.21
N TRP A 67 -1.21 -3.01 2.56
CA TRP A 67 -2.22 -2.02 2.17
C TRP A 67 -2.26 -1.80 0.66
N ALA A 68 -1.10 -1.71 0.00
CA ALA A 68 -1.02 -1.58 -1.46
C ALA A 68 -1.70 -2.77 -2.15
N LEU A 69 -1.40 -4.00 -1.72
CA LEU A 69 -2.03 -5.21 -2.26
C LEU A 69 -3.55 -5.20 -2.07
N LYS A 70 -4.04 -4.75 -0.91
CA LYS A 70 -5.48 -4.63 -0.65
C LYS A 70 -6.15 -3.61 -1.58
N HIS A 71 -5.53 -2.43 -1.76
CA HIS A 71 -6.05 -1.42 -2.68
C HIS A 71 -6.01 -1.91 -4.13
N LEU A 72 -4.94 -2.58 -4.55
CA LEU A 72 -4.83 -3.15 -5.89
C LEU A 72 -5.90 -4.21 -6.15
N SER A 73 -6.21 -5.09 -5.18
CA SER A 73 -7.32 -6.04 -5.33
C SER A 73 -8.65 -5.33 -5.51
N THR A 74 -8.92 -4.28 -4.72
CA THR A 74 -10.16 -3.50 -4.86
C THR A 74 -10.26 -2.82 -6.23
N LEU A 75 -9.16 -2.24 -6.73
CA LEU A 75 -9.13 -1.63 -8.06
C LEU A 75 -9.35 -2.65 -9.19
N LYS A 76 -8.83 -3.88 -9.03
CA LYS A 76 -9.04 -4.95 -9.99
C LYS A 76 -10.52 -5.32 -10.08
N ASP A 77 -11.19 -5.42 -8.92
CA ASP A 77 -12.61 -5.75 -8.85
C ASP A 77 -13.48 -4.65 -9.51
N GLU A 78 -13.11 -3.38 -9.32
CA GLU A 78 -13.75 -2.21 -9.94
C GLU A 78 -13.53 -2.14 -11.47
N ALA A 79 -12.35 -2.53 -11.95
CA ALA A 79 -12.06 -2.60 -13.38
C ALA A 79 -12.91 -3.69 -14.08
N SER A 80 -13.13 -4.84 -13.42
CA SER A 80 -14.01 -5.89 -13.93
C SER A 80 -15.49 -5.52 -13.92
N THR A 81 -15.93 -4.60 -13.06
CA THR A 81 -17.33 -4.15 -13.02
C THR A 81 -17.65 -3.08 -14.06
N LYS A 82 -16.67 -2.25 -14.46
CA LYS A 82 -16.85 -1.24 -15.53
C LYS A 82 -16.75 -1.82 -16.95
N GLY A 83 -16.23 -3.03 -17.13
CA GLY A 83 -16.17 -3.69 -18.44
C GLY A 83 -17.52 -4.16 -19.00
N ASN A 84 -18.63 -4.04 -18.25
CA ASN A 84 -19.96 -4.50 -18.66
C ASN A 84 -20.97 -3.38 -18.93
N SER A 85 -20.61 -2.11 -18.75
CA SER A 85 -21.52 -0.96 -18.99
C SER A 85 -21.28 -0.20 -20.29
N ASP A 86 -20.26 -0.58 -21.08
CA ASP A 86 -19.94 0.08 -22.35
C ASP A 86 -20.35 -0.76 -23.59
N ILE A 87 -21.31 -1.67 -23.42
CA ILE A 87 -22.03 -2.32 -24.54
C ILE A 87 -23.46 -1.76 -24.56
N CYS A 88 -23.59 -0.55 -25.11
CA CYS A 88 -24.83 0.01 -25.65
C CYS A 88 -24.48 0.69 -26.97
#